data_AF-A0A7S3C468-F1
#
_entry.id   AF-A0A7S3C468-F1
#
_cell.length_a   1.000
_cell.length_b   1.000
_cell.length_c   1.000
_cell.angle_alpha   90.00
_cell.angle_beta   90.00
_cell.angle_gamma   90.00
#
_symmetry.space_group_name_H-M   'P 1'
#
loop_
_entity.id
_entity.type
_entity.pdbx_description
1 polymer ?
#
loop_
_entity_poly.entity_id
_entity_poly.type
_entity_poly.pdbx_seq_one_letter_code
_entity_poly.pdbx_strand_id
1 'polypeptide(L)'
;TTVWRCALHDVRDSYPMGSRVTWWGFSSCVRSMDLLERDEVIGHTGVRTLFMIATNSAFDVTQFSPYQENDEMLLPPGLTFRVTGHQDIGDRLHVIQLAQVQSPHSLHLDDVVRKAALQAADKPSALVTSIERAVGPPPSRTWMDEWVAMNMEQVTLQGEEQFAIAENFMPGGEESVETKLANHSFALTWMLLAGWPREEAEAFSVICACGNAALALAVREASDRYAASTHLICNVLERAAGRMREPAPPAYCNLSGEFGLMTEDPAWAILLGANVEAGVSLVSSCISLASSSPGAFQDPRGYSVPVTEGGMPVLKLTDSDIVCFHSTMHDGDSYHGLVPTGSSTYSLPPMTTVTLERIDEANTWMVFGKAIERRLYTVTVAYGAPKPLPAKSASTEADALKAIASGSPIRAGPEAPNAWSSDWPSLRPVAPRISDSLKAAARMLPSTGGDASSVWSSMISSYRSALRPVGGW
;
A
#
# COMPACT_ATOMS: atom_id res chain seq x y z
N THR A 1 -23.08 -15.32 1.92
CA THR A 1 -22.79 -16.46 2.82
C THR A 1 -23.99 -16.76 3.69
N THR A 2 -24.17 -18.00 4.13
CA THR A 2 -25.17 -18.37 5.15
C THR A 2 -24.47 -18.61 6.47
N VAL A 3 -24.99 -18.05 7.56
CA VAL A 3 -24.53 -18.29 8.93
C VAL A 3 -25.71 -18.67 9.82
N TRP A 4 -25.43 -19.28 10.97
CA TRP A 4 -26.45 -19.78 11.88
C TRP A 4 -26.31 -19.19 13.27
N ARG A 5 -27.44 -18.92 13.93
CA ARG A 5 -27.49 -18.43 15.31
C ARG A 5 -28.63 -19.09 16.06
N CYS A 6 -28.45 -19.35 17.35
CA CYS A 6 -29.47 -19.97 18.20
C CYS A 6 -30.02 -19.01 19.25
N ALA A 7 -31.28 -19.24 19.63
CA ALA A 7 -31.90 -18.68 20.82
C ALA A 7 -32.59 -19.81 21.60
N LEU A 8 -32.33 -19.90 22.91
CA LEU A 8 -32.87 -20.94 23.80
C LEU A 8 -34.33 -20.67 24.25
N HIS A 9 -35.12 -20.01 23.41
CA HIS A 9 -36.53 -19.73 23.62
C HIS A 9 -37.24 -19.51 22.27
N ASP A 10 -38.57 -19.52 22.28
CA ASP A 10 -39.39 -19.19 21.11
C ASP A 10 -39.43 -17.68 20.91
N VAL A 11 -39.05 -17.23 19.72
CA VAL A 11 -39.08 -15.82 19.33
C VAL A 11 -39.94 -15.57 18.10
N ARG A 12 -40.67 -16.57 17.58
CA ARG A 12 -41.40 -16.48 16.31
C ARG A 12 -42.33 -15.27 16.21
N ASP A 13 -42.98 -14.90 17.31
CA ASP A 13 -43.89 -13.75 17.37
C ASP A 13 -43.17 -12.42 17.12
N SER A 14 -41.87 -12.34 17.41
CA SER A 14 -41.02 -11.18 17.14
C SER A 14 -40.50 -11.11 15.70
N TYR A 15 -40.70 -12.15 14.90
CA TYR A 15 -40.22 -12.25 13.52
C TYR A 15 -41.34 -12.60 12.53
N PRO A 16 -42.42 -11.80 12.38
CA PRO A 16 -43.47 -12.12 11.42
C PRO A 16 -42.93 -12.31 9.98
N MET A 17 -43.49 -13.28 9.24
CA MET A 17 -43.11 -13.53 7.84
C MET A 17 -43.17 -12.23 7.01
N GLY A 18 -42.13 -11.97 6.21
CA GLY A 18 -42.02 -10.80 5.34
C GLY A 18 -41.64 -9.49 6.04
N SER A 19 -41.65 -9.46 7.39
CA SER A 19 -41.27 -8.29 8.18
C SER A 19 -39.78 -7.96 8.04
N ARG A 20 -39.43 -6.74 8.45
CA ARG A 20 -38.04 -6.29 8.59
C ARG A 20 -37.70 -6.20 10.07
N VAL A 21 -36.53 -6.73 10.43
CA VAL A 21 -36.00 -6.72 11.79
C VAL A 21 -34.58 -6.19 11.77
N THR A 22 -34.26 -5.28 12.68
CA THR A 22 -32.91 -4.74 12.83
C THR A 22 -32.27 -5.31 14.08
N TRP A 23 -31.08 -5.89 13.93
CA TRP A 23 -30.27 -6.37 15.04
C TRP A 23 -29.31 -5.28 15.46
N TRP A 24 -29.58 -4.66 16.62
CA TRP A 24 -28.83 -3.50 17.10
C TRP A 24 -27.51 -3.82 17.79
N GLY A 25 -27.34 -5.06 18.27
CA GLY A 25 -26.11 -5.54 18.88
C GLY A 25 -25.28 -6.38 17.92
N PHE A 26 -24.04 -6.66 18.33
CA PHE A 26 -23.24 -7.72 17.69
C PHE A 26 -23.94 -9.06 17.86
N SER A 27 -23.96 -9.84 16.79
CA SER A 27 -24.53 -11.19 16.80
C SER A 27 -23.48 -12.22 16.43
N SER A 28 -23.01 -12.97 17.43
CA SER A 28 -22.21 -14.17 17.20
C SER A 28 -23.06 -15.25 16.51
N CYS A 29 -22.46 -15.87 15.51
CA CYS A 29 -23.01 -16.89 14.65
C CYS A 29 -21.94 -17.96 14.39
N VAL A 30 -22.33 -19.10 13.87
CA VAL A 30 -21.41 -20.13 13.37
C VAL A 30 -21.56 -20.27 11.86
N ARG A 31 -20.49 -20.70 11.19
CA ARG A 31 -20.50 -21.03 9.75
C ARG A 31 -20.72 -22.52 9.47
N SER A 32 -20.46 -23.41 10.43
CA SER A 32 -20.75 -24.83 10.25
C SER A 32 -22.02 -25.25 10.99
N MET A 33 -22.92 -25.94 10.28
CA MET A 33 -24.13 -26.51 10.86
C MET A 33 -23.81 -27.64 11.85
N ASP A 34 -22.69 -28.35 11.67
CA ASP A 34 -22.24 -29.44 12.53
C ASP A 34 -21.94 -28.95 13.96
N LEU A 35 -21.57 -27.67 14.12
CA LEU A 35 -21.31 -27.06 15.42
C LEU A 35 -22.59 -26.79 16.21
N LEU A 36 -23.73 -26.70 15.53
CA LEU A 36 -25.02 -26.56 16.18
C LEU A 36 -25.41 -27.83 16.94
N GLU A 37 -24.85 -29.00 16.60
CA GLU A 37 -25.14 -30.25 17.29
C GLU A 37 -24.51 -30.33 18.69
N ARG A 38 -23.62 -29.39 19.05
CA ARG A 38 -23.06 -29.31 20.40
C ARG A 38 -24.12 -28.81 21.39
N ASP A 39 -24.21 -29.48 22.54
CA ASP A 39 -25.15 -29.13 23.62
C ASP A 39 -25.00 -27.67 24.08
N GLU A 40 -23.81 -27.09 23.93
CA GLU A 40 -23.45 -25.73 24.31
C GLU A 40 -24.08 -24.64 23.41
N VAL A 41 -24.55 -25.00 22.21
CA VAL A 41 -24.99 -24.02 21.18
C VAL A 41 -26.50 -23.99 21.01
N ILE A 42 -27.13 -25.13 20.69
CA ILE A 42 -28.60 -25.23 20.56
C ILE A 42 -29.24 -26.17 21.58
N GLY A 43 -28.50 -27.21 22.00
CA GLY A 43 -29.03 -28.31 22.80
C GLY A 43 -30.04 -29.19 22.06
N HIS A 44 -30.24 -30.42 22.54
CA HIS A 44 -31.15 -31.38 21.91
C HIS A 44 -32.61 -31.31 22.41
N THR A 45 -32.89 -30.55 23.48
CA THR A 45 -34.22 -30.52 24.10
C THR A 45 -34.65 -29.11 24.47
N GLY A 46 -35.97 -28.91 24.64
CA GLY A 46 -36.54 -27.62 25.02
C GLY A 46 -36.99 -26.76 23.84
N VAL A 47 -37.67 -25.66 24.16
CA VAL A 47 -38.16 -24.70 23.16
C VAL A 47 -37.00 -23.84 22.70
N ARG A 48 -36.74 -23.81 21.39
CA ARG A 48 -35.56 -23.15 20.84
C ARG A 48 -35.81 -22.67 19.42
N THR A 49 -35.09 -21.62 19.03
CA THR A 49 -35.16 -21.02 17.70
C THR A 49 -33.78 -21.03 17.05
N LEU A 50 -33.69 -21.59 15.85
CA LEU A 50 -32.54 -21.51 14.97
C LEU A 50 -32.77 -20.44 13.90
N PHE A 51 -31.84 -19.50 13.78
CA PHE A 51 -31.78 -18.54 12.69
C PHE A 51 -30.88 -19.06 11.58
N MET A 52 -31.39 -19.10 10.36
CA MET A 52 -30.60 -19.34 9.15
C MET A 52 -30.50 -18.02 8.39
N ILE A 53 -29.30 -17.46 8.32
CA ILE A 53 -29.10 -16.04 7.96
C ILE A 53 -28.26 -15.96 6.68
N ALA A 54 -28.87 -15.54 5.57
CA ALA A 54 -28.16 -15.17 4.36
C ALA A 54 -27.66 -13.71 4.46
N THR A 55 -26.34 -13.53 4.48
CA THR A 55 -25.65 -12.26 4.78
C THR A 55 -24.37 -12.12 3.96
N ASN A 56 -23.96 -10.89 3.69
CA ASN A 56 -22.65 -10.54 3.12
C ASN A 56 -21.79 -9.72 4.09
N SER A 57 -22.25 -9.51 5.32
CA SER A 57 -21.57 -8.69 6.34
C SER A 57 -21.04 -9.50 7.53
N ALA A 58 -20.83 -10.80 7.37
CA ALA A 58 -20.31 -11.66 8.43
C ALA A 58 -18.77 -11.65 8.43
N PHE A 59 -18.18 -11.36 9.59
CA PHE A 59 -16.74 -11.37 9.79
C PHE A 59 -16.29 -12.69 10.39
N ASP A 60 -15.28 -13.31 9.80
CA ASP A 60 -14.63 -14.48 10.40
C ASP A 60 -13.77 -14.00 11.57
N VAL A 61 -14.13 -14.41 12.78
CA VAL A 61 -13.38 -14.07 14.00
C VAL A 61 -12.68 -15.28 14.60
N THR A 62 -12.62 -16.40 13.87
CA THR A 62 -12.04 -17.67 14.34
C THR A 62 -10.60 -17.49 14.81
N GLN A 63 -9.82 -16.64 14.12
CA GLN A 63 -8.42 -16.38 14.47
C GLN A 63 -8.26 -15.59 15.78
N PHE A 64 -9.28 -14.83 16.18
CA PHE A 64 -9.29 -14.02 17.40
C PHE A 64 -10.00 -14.71 18.56
N SER A 65 -10.75 -15.79 18.28
CA SER A 65 -11.46 -16.57 19.28
C SER A 65 -10.50 -17.55 19.96
N PRO A 66 -10.50 -17.66 21.30
CA PRO A 66 -9.75 -18.70 21.99
C PRO A 66 -10.29 -20.11 21.69
N TYR A 67 -11.45 -20.21 21.05
CA TYR A 67 -12.11 -21.45 20.65
C TYR A 67 -12.17 -21.58 19.12
N GLN A 68 -11.01 -21.79 18.50
CA GLN A 68 -10.86 -21.84 17.03
C GLN A 68 -11.74 -22.93 16.37
N GLU A 69 -12.14 -23.93 17.13
CA GLU A 69 -13.02 -25.01 16.69
C GLU A 69 -14.51 -24.62 16.56
N ASN A 70 -14.86 -23.37 16.85
CA ASN A 70 -16.24 -22.87 16.80
C ASN A 70 -16.61 -22.18 15.48
N ASP A 71 -15.69 -22.06 14.51
CA ASP A 71 -15.91 -21.45 13.17
C ASP A 71 -16.80 -20.20 13.28
N GLU A 72 -16.40 -19.31 14.20
CA GLU A 72 -17.22 -18.22 14.71
C GLU A 72 -17.25 -17.08 13.71
N MET A 73 -18.48 -16.67 13.38
CA MET A 73 -18.78 -15.56 12.52
C MET A 73 -19.45 -14.45 13.34
N LEU A 74 -18.91 -13.25 13.32
CA LEU A 74 -19.49 -12.11 14.01
C LEU A 74 -20.26 -11.22 13.01
N LEU A 75 -21.51 -10.93 13.32
CA LEU A 75 -22.30 -9.93 12.59
C LEU A 75 -22.20 -8.57 13.31
N PRO A 76 -21.92 -7.48 12.58
CA PRO A 76 -21.89 -6.14 13.15
C PRO A 76 -23.28 -5.67 13.60
N PRO A 77 -23.36 -4.68 14.51
CA PRO A 77 -24.61 -4.07 14.91
C PRO A 77 -25.25 -3.26 13.76
N GLY A 78 -26.57 -3.10 13.85
CA GLY A 78 -27.37 -2.30 12.93
C GLY A 78 -27.73 -2.98 11.62
N LEU A 79 -27.47 -4.29 11.46
CA LEU A 79 -27.92 -5.03 10.29
C LEU A 79 -29.45 -5.19 10.28
N THR A 80 -30.04 -5.04 9.09
CA THR A 80 -31.48 -5.24 8.88
C THR A 80 -31.70 -6.47 8.03
N PHE A 81 -32.63 -7.32 8.46
CA PHE A 81 -32.99 -8.56 7.80
C PHE A 81 -34.46 -8.56 7.43
N ARG A 82 -34.81 -9.21 6.32
CA ARG A 82 -36.17 -9.61 6.01
C ARG A 82 -36.39 -11.05 6.45
N VAL A 83 -37.50 -11.32 7.13
CA VAL A 83 -37.93 -12.68 7.44
C VAL A 83 -38.48 -13.33 6.17
N THR A 84 -37.85 -14.40 5.70
CA THR A 84 -38.17 -15.07 4.44
C THR A 84 -38.83 -16.44 4.61
N GLY A 85 -38.74 -17.03 5.80
CA GLY A 85 -39.24 -18.38 6.04
C GLY A 85 -39.40 -18.70 7.51
N HIS A 86 -40.47 -19.43 7.86
CA HIS A 86 -40.70 -20.05 9.16
C HIS A 86 -40.91 -21.54 8.96
N GLN A 87 -40.22 -22.35 9.75
CA GLN A 87 -40.43 -23.80 9.76
C GLN A 87 -40.47 -24.29 11.20
N ASP A 88 -41.43 -25.15 11.51
CA ASP A 88 -41.43 -25.96 12.72
C ASP A 88 -40.93 -27.35 12.31
N ILE A 89 -39.75 -27.73 12.81
CA ILE A 89 -39.10 -28.98 12.41
C ILE A 89 -39.28 -30.09 13.45
N GLY A 90 -40.18 -29.89 14.41
CA GLY A 90 -40.44 -30.84 15.49
C GLY A 90 -39.55 -30.60 16.71
N ASP A 91 -39.79 -31.38 17.77
CA ASP A 91 -39.05 -31.31 19.04
C ASP A 91 -38.96 -29.91 19.67
N ARG A 92 -39.95 -29.05 19.40
CA ARG A 92 -40.01 -27.66 19.86
C ARG A 92 -38.84 -26.80 19.33
N LEU A 93 -38.29 -27.16 18.17
CA LEU A 93 -37.30 -26.38 17.44
C LEU A 93 -37.97 -25.65 16.27
N HIS A 94 -37.83 -24.34 16.27
CA HIS A 94 -38.32 -23.47 15.21
C HIS A 94 -37.15 -22.92 14.40
N VAL A 95 -37.29 -22.88 13.07
CA VAL A 95 -36.31 -22.29 12.17
C VAL A 95 -36.88 -21.01 11.58
N ILE A 96 -36.13 -19.92 11.72
CA ILE A 96 -36.43 -18.62 11.11
C ILE A 96 -35.36 -18.34 10.06
N GLN A 97 -35.79 -18.14 8.83
CA GLN A 97 -34.91 -17.80 7.71
C GLN A 97 -34.88 -16.27 7.55
N LEU A 98 -33.68 -15.73 7.52
CA LEU A 98 -33.41 -14.31 7.40
C LEU A 98 -32.57 -14.05 6.14
N ALA A 99 -32.96 -13.06 5.36
CA ALA A 99 -32.13 -12.53 4.28
C ALA A 99 -31.77 -11.08 4.62
N GLN A 100 -30.47 -10.77 4.65
CA GLN A 100 -30.01 -9.40 4.83
C GLN A 100 -30.57 -8.51 3.74
N VAL A 101 -31.02 -7.32 4.13
CA VAL A 101 -31.43 -6.25 3.23
C VAL A 101 -30.63 -4.99 3.54
N GLN A 102 -30.66 -4.02 2.64
CA GLN A 102 -30.02 -2.73 2.86
C GLN A 102 -30.53 -2.09 4.16
N SER A 103 -29.60 -1.77 5.08
CA SER A 103 -29.90 -1.15 6.35
C SER A 103 -29.42 0.29 6.34
N PRO A 104 -30.26 1.29 6.68
CA PRO A 104 -29.80 2.67 6.87
C PRO A 104 -28.94 2.84 8.13
N HIS A 105 -28.88 1.79 8.97
CA HIS A 105 -28.19 1.78 10.26
C HIS A 105 -26.99 0.85 10.29
N SER A 106 -26.67 0.14 9.20
CA SER A 106 -25.51 -0.75 9.19
C SER A 106 -24.24 0.07 9.29
N LEU A 107 -23.43 -0.25 10.30
CA LEU A 107 -22.01 0.08 10.31
C LEU A 107 -21.31 -0.94 9.40
N HIS A 108 -21.51 -0.83 8.09
CA HIS A 108 -20.57 -1.46 7.16
C HIS A 108 -19.23 -0.76 7.39
N LEU A 109 -18.18 -1.51 7.73
CA LEU A 109 -16.82 -0.96 7.77
C LEU A 109 -16.50 -0.25 6.45
N ASP A 110 -16.96 -0.80 5.34
CA ASP A 110 -16.87 -0.17 4.02
C ASP A 110 -17.58 1.19 3.96
N ASP A 111 -18.75 1.35 4.61
CA ASP A 111 -19.47 2.62 4.66
C ASP A 111 -18.85 3.64 5.61
N VAL A 112 -18.20 3.20 6.69
CA VAL A 112 -17.45 4.08 7.61
C VAL A 112 -16.16 4.55 6.95
N VAL A 113 -15.40 3.64 6.35
CA VAL A 113 -14.20 3.96 5.56
C VAL A 113 -14.58 4.83 4.36
N ARG A 114 -15.67 4.52 3.66
CA ARG A 114 -16.21 5.33 2.57
C ARG A 114 -16.66 6.71 3.04
N LYS A 115 -17.37 6.84 4.16
CA LYS A 115 -17.77 8.15 4.70
C LYS A 115 -16.57 8.97 5.13
N ALA A 116 -15.55 8.34 5.72
CA ALA A 116 -14.29 9.00 6.05
C ALA A 116 -13.55 9.46 4.77
N ALA A 117 -13.50 8.62 3.74
CA ALA A 117 -12.90 8.95 2.44
C ALA A 117 -13.67 10.06 1.70
N LEU A 118 -15.01 10.03 1.71
CA LEU A 118 -15.85 11.06 1.11
C LEU A 118 -15.75 12.39 1.87
N GLN A 119 -15.67 12.36 3.21
CA GLN A 119 -15.43 13.56 4.02
C GLN A 119 -14.03 14.14 3.81
N ALA A 120 -13.04 13.30 3.46
CA ALA A 120 -11.73 13.75 3.03
C ALA A 120 -11.76 14.36 1.60
N ALA A 121 -12.62 13.84 0.72
CA ALA A 121 -12.76 14.27 -0.68
C ALA A 121 -13.59 15.55 -0.88
N ASP A 122 -14.47 15.91 0.06
CA ASP A 122 -15.33 17.12 -0.01
C ASP A 122 -14.57 18.46 0.22
N LYS A 123 -13.24 18.40 0.38
CA LYS A 123 -12.38 19.59 0.34
C LYS A 123 -11.96 19.86 -1.11
N PRO A 124 -12.19 21.07 -1.63
CA PRO A 124 -11.92 21.38 -3.03
C PRO A 124 -10.46 21.12 -3.39
N SER A 125 -10.32 20.55 -4.59
CA SER A 125 -9.11 20.37 -5.38
C SER A 125 -8.06 21.48 -5.23
N ALA A 126 -6.80 21.04 -5.30
CA ALA A 126 -5.61 21.78 -5.70
C ALA A 126 -4.96 22.70 -4.66
N LEU A 127 -4.45 22.11 -3.57
CA LEU A 127 -3.10 22.44 -3.11
C LEU A 127 -2.42 21.12 -2.78
N VAL A 128 -1.29 20.83 -3.45
CA VAL A 128 -0.34 19.82 -2.96
C VAL A 128 -0.12 20.13 -1.48
N THR A 129 -0.46 19.16 -0.63
CA THR A 129 -0.25 19.33 0.82
C THR A 129 1.25 19.41 1.01
N SER A 130 1.75 20.58 1.42
CA SER A 130 3.18 20.74 1.66
C SER A 130 3.59 19.80 2.79
N ILE A 131 4.84 19.32 2.74
CA ILE A 131 5.38 18.41 3.76
C ILE A 131 5.25 19.08 5.15
N GLU A 132 5.45 20.39 5.23
CA GLU A 132 5.33 21.15 6.49
C GLU A 132 3.91 21.20 7.04
N ARG A 133 2.90 21.15 6.18
CA ARG A 133 1.51 21.08 6.62
C ARG A 133 1.18 19.69 7.16
N ALA A 134 1.79 18.64 6.60
CA ALA A 134 1.52 17.27 6.98
C ALA A 134 2.29 16.84 8.24
N VAL A 135 3.56 17.23 8.39
CA VAL A 135 4.41 16.73 9.49
C VAL A 135 5.22 17.83 10.18
N GLY A 136 4.93 19.11 9.91
CA GLY A 136 5.70 20.23 10.44
C GLY A 136 7.01 20.49 9.68
N PRO A 137 7.75 21.55 10.06
CA PRO A 137 9.00 21.92 9.40
C PRO A 137 10.05 20.81 9.53
N PRO A 138 11.07 20.77 8.65
CA PRO A 138 12.19 19.84 8.79
C PRO A 138 12.81 19.97 10.19
N PRO A 139 12.81 18.90 11.02
CA PRO A 139 13.35 18.98 12.37
C PRO A 139 14.88 18.93 12.34
N SER A 140 15.52 19.22 13.47
CA SER A 140 16.98 19.08 13.62
C SER A 140 17.45 17.63 13.77
N ARG A 141 16.54 16.70 14.09
CA ARG A 141 16.83 15.27 14.18
C ARG A 141 16.88 14.64 12.78
N THR A 142 17.52 13.48 12.70
CA THR A 142 17.64 12.68 11.49
C THR A 142 16.63 11.53 11.50
N TRP A 143 16.44 10.88 10.35
CA TRP A 143 15.61 9.67 10.27
C TRP A 143 16.16 8.51 11.12
N MET A 144 17.48 8.48 11.37
CA MET A 144 18.11 7.47 12.24
C MET A 144 17.65 7.64 13.70
N ASP A 145 17.44 8.87 14.15
CA ASP A 145 16.91 9.16 15.48
C ASP A 145 15.45 8.70 15.63
N GLU A 146 14.73 8.60 14.51
CA GLU A 146 13.33 8.15 14.44
C GLU A 146 13.20 6.64 14.24
N TRP A 147 14.26 5.95 13.82
CA TRP A 147 14.26 4.56 13.38
C TRP A 147 13.58 3.61 14.38
N VAL A 148 14.03 3.60 15.64
CA VAL A 148 13.54 2.64 16.64
C VAL A 148 12.05 2.84 16.90
N ALA A 149 11.62 4.09 17.15
CA ALA A 149 10.21 4.39 17.44
C ALA A 149 9.31 4.08 16.24
N MET A 150 9.74 4.45 15.03
CA MET A 150 9.00 4.22 13.80
C MET A 150 8.76 2.72 13.54
N ASN A 151 9.78 1.89 13.74
CA ASN A 151 9.67 0.45 13.51
C ASN A 151 8.85 -0.25 14.60
N MET A 152 8.95 0.19 15.85
CA MET A 152 8.06 -0.32 16.92
C MET A 152 6.59 -0.02 16.60
N GLU A 153 6.28 1.18 16.12
CA GLU A 153 4.92 1.54 15.68
C GLU A 153 4.50 0.72 14.45
N GLN A 154 5.39 0.52 13.46
CA GLN A 154 5.14 -0.34 12.30
C GLN A 154 4.68 -1.74 12.71
N VAL A 155 5.47 -2.41 13.57
CA VAL A 155 5.18 -3.77 14.03
C VAL A 155 3.86 -3.83 14.81
N THR A 156 3.59 -2.81 15.62
CA THR A 156 2.30 -2.70 16.33
C THR A 156 1.13 -2.57 15.35
N LEU A 157 1.26 -1.74 14.30
CA LEU A 157 0.24 -1.55 13.27
C LEU A 157 -0.02 -2.82 12.44
N GLN A 158 0.97 -3.70 12.33
CA GLN A 158 0.85 -5.01 11.68
C GLN A 158 0.19 -6.07 12.57
N GLY A 159 -0.18 -5.73 13.80
CA GLY A 159 -0.75 -6.69 14.77
C GLY A 159 0.28 -7.64 15.37
N GLU A 160 1.56 -7.26 15.29
CA GLU A 160 2.71 -8.05 15.71
C GLU A 160 3.38 -7.48 16.97
N GLU A 161 2.60 -6.85 17.85
CA GLU A 161 3.07 -6.10 19.03
C GLU A 161 4.07 -6.86 19.93
N GLN A 162 3.98 -8.19 19.97
CA GLN A 162 4.94 -9.05 20.69
C GLN A 162 6.39 -8.94 20.17
N PHE A 163 6.59 -8.49 18.93
CA PHE A 163 7.90 -8.30 18.30
C PHE A 163 8.37 -6.84 18.35
N ALA A 164 7.57 -5.91 18.89
CA ALA A 164 7.90 -4.49 19.01
C ALA A 164 8.89 -4.24 20.17
N ILE A 165 10.09 -4.82 20.08
CA ILE A 165 11.14 -4.76 21.09
C ILE A 165 12.23 -3.79 20.61
N ALA A 166 12.50 -2.73 21.38
CA ALA A 166 13.42 -1.67 20.99
C ALA A 166 14.83 -2.20 20.65
N GLU A 167 15.33 -3.15 21.44
CA GLU A 167 16.65 -3.78 21.26
C GLU A 167 16.82 -4.45 19.90
N ASN A 168 15.73 -4.94 19.29
CA ASN A 168 15.78 -5.54 17.95
C ASN A 168 16.12 -4.50 16.87
N PHE A 169 15.69 -3.26 17.05
CA PHE A 169 15.88 -2.17 16.08
C PHE A 169 17.13 -1.32 16.36
N MET A 170 17.68 -1.39 17.57
CA MET A 170 18.93 -0.71 17.93
C MET A 170 20.15 -1.28 17.18
N PRO A 171 21.28 -0.54 17.10
CA PRO A 171 22.48 -1.02 16.43
C PRO A 171 22.93 -2.40 16.94
N GLY A 172 23.10 -3.35 16.01
CA GLY A 172 23.47 -4.74 16.31
C GLY A 172 22.29 -5.70 16.56
N GLY A 173 21.06 -5.19 16.59
CA GLY A 173 19.84 -6.01 16.64
C GLY A 173 19.51 -6.70 15.31
N GLU A 174 18.62 -7.70 15.36
CA GLU A 174 18.20 -8.48 14.19
C GLU A 174 17.43 -7.64 13.17
N GLU A 175 16.82 -6.55 13.62
CA GLU A 175 16.03 -5.61 12.83
C GLU A 175 16.70 -4.23 12.78
N SER A 176 18.01 -4.16 13.07
CA SER A 176 18.77 -2.91 12.97
C SER A 176 18.89 -2.42 11.53
N VAL A 177 19.23 -1.14 11.36
CA VAL A 177 19.46 -0.54 10.03
C VAL A 177 20.48 -1.34 9.23
N GLU A 178 21.59 -1.76 9.84
CA GLU A 178 22.65 -2.52 9.17
C GLU A 178 22.15 -3.88 8.69
N THR A 179 21.36 -4.59 9.52
CA THR A 179 20.80 -5.89 9.17
C THR A 179 19.78 -5.75 8.04
N LYS A 180 18.91 -4.73 8.09
CA LYS A 180 17.96 -4.44 6.99
C LYS A 180 18.67 -4.07 5.70
N LEU A 181 19.72 -3.26 5.74
CA LEU A 181 20.52 -2.94 4.55
C LEU A 181 21.17 -4.18 3.93
N ALA A 182 21.63 -5.13 4.74
CA ALA A 182 22.14 -6.41 4.25
C ALA A 182 21.04 -7.22 3.53
N ASN A 183 19.84 -7.28 4.12
CA ASN A 183 18.68 -7.97 3.55
C ASN A 183 18.19 -7.33 2.24
N HIS A 184 18.34 -6.01 2.09
CA HIS A 184 17.97 -5.25 0.89
C HIS A 184 19.14 -4.98 -0.07
N SER A 185 20.26 -5.69 0.08
CA SER A 185 21.50 -5.46 -0.69
C SER A 185 21.31 -5.49 -2.22
N PHE A 186 20.38 -6.31 -2.73
CA PHE A 186 20.08 -6.36 -4.16
C PHE A 186 19.42 -5.07 -4.68
N ALA A 187 18.36 -4.60 -4.01
CA ALA A 187 17.69 -3.35 -4.37
C ALA A 187 18.64 -2.15 -4.22
N LEU A 188 19.41 -2.11 -3.13
CA LEU A 188 20.42 -1.09 -2.89
C LEU A 188 21.47 -1.07 -4.01
N THR A 189 22.00 -2.23 -4.42
CA THR A 189 22.97 -2.31 -5.52
C THR A 189 22.38 -1.75 -6.81
N TRP A 190 21.12 -2.08 -7.12
CA TRP A 190 20.45 -1.54 -8.29
C TRP A 190 20.34 -0.02 -8.24
N MET A 191 19.90 0.55 -7.11
CA MET A 191 19.76 2.02 -6.94
C MET A 191 21.10 2.74 -7.12
N LEU A 192 22.17 2.20 -6.54
CA LEU A 192 23.53 2.75 -6.70
C LEU A 192 23.98 2.74 -8.17
N LEU A 193 23.72 1.65 -8.89
CA LEU A 193 24.01 1.55 -10.33
C LEU A 193 23.14 2.51 -11.17
N ALA A 194 21.91 2.77 -10.73
CA ALA A 194 21.02 3.78 -11.29
C ALA A 194 21.42 5.23 -10.91
N GLY A 195 22.54 5.42 -10.21
CA GLY A 195 23.10 6.73 -9.89
C GLY A 195 22.51 7.40 -8.65
N TRP A 196 21.82 6.66 -7.79
CA TRP A 196 21.38 7.19 -6.51
C TRP A 196 22.58 7.42 -5.57
N PRO A 197 22.63 8.56 -4.86
CA PRO A 197 23.58 8.73 -3.76
C PRO A 197 23.37 7.64 -2.71
N ARG A 198 24.48 7.12 -2.18
CA ARG A 198 24.45 5.98 -1.24
C ARG A 198 23.54 6.22 -0.05
N GLU A 199 23.70 7.35 0.63
CA GLU A 199 22.92 7.68 1.82
C GLU A 199 21.41 7.74 1.53
N GLU A 200 21.02 8.23 0.35
CA GLU A 200 19.62 8.29 -0.08
C GLU A 200 19.06 6.90 -0.37
N ALA A 201 19.84 6.07 -1.07
CA ALA A 201 19.44 4.71 -1.41
C ALA A 201 19.31 3.83 -0.16
N GLU A 202 20.24 3.97 0.79
CA GLU A 202 20.21 3.27 2.08
C GLU A 202 18.99 3.68 2.89
N ALA A 203 18.78 4.98 3.10
CA ALA A 203 17.65 5.47 3.87
C ALA A 203 16.30 5.13 3.22
N PHE A 204 16.16 5.31 1.91
CA PHE A 204 14.94 4.94 1.18
C PHE A 204 14.63 3.45 1.36
N SER A 205 15.63 2.58 1.17
CA SER A 205 15.43 1.13 1.22
C SER A 205 14.87 0.67 2.57
N VAL A 206 15.44 1.16 3.68
CA VAL A 206 15.02 0.69 5.01
C VAL A 206 13.74 1.36 5.48
N ILE A 207 13.54 2.65 5.22
CA ILE A 207 12.33 3.37 5.61
C ILE A 207 11.12 2.84 4.83
N CYS A 208 11.26 2.63 3.51
CA CYS A 208 10.19 2.10 2.68
C CYS A 208 9.79 0.68 3.09
N ALA A 209 10.76 -0.16 3.44
CA ALA A 209 10.49 -1.56 3.79
C ALA A 209 9.94 -1.73 5.22
N CYS A 210 10.33 -0.85 6.16
CA CYS A 210 10.12 -1.11 7.58
C CYS A 210 9.36 0.00 8.34
N GLY A 211 9.05 1.13 7.71
CA GLY A 211 8.38 2.26 8.37
C GLY A 211 7.17 2.82 7.64
N ASN A 212 6.72 2.20 6.55
CA ASN A 212 5.74 2.81 5.64
C ASN A 212 4.39 3.08 6.30
N ALA A 213 3.84 2.12 7.06
CA ALA A 213 2.54 2.27 7.70
C ALA A 213 2.59 3.28 8.86
N ALA A 214 3.69 3.27 9.64
CA ALA A 214 3.94 4.25 10.70
C ALA A 214 4.06 5.68 10.14
N LEU A 215 4.80 5.86 9.04
CA LEU A 215 4.88 7.14 8.32
C LEU A 215 3.52 7.59 7.81
N ALA A 216 2.77 6.69 7.18
CA ALA A 216 1.46 6.99 6.64
C ALA A 216 0.49 7.42 7.76
N LEU A 217 0.55 6.79 8.92
CA LEU A 217 -0.25 7.17 10.08
C LEU A 217 0.13 8.56 10.59
N ALA A 218 1.43 8.87 10.73
CA ALA A 218 1.89 10.18 11.15
C ALA A 218 1.43 11.29 10.19
N VAL A 219 1.49 11.06 8.87
CA VAL A 219 1.00 11.99 7.85
C VAL A 219 -0.51 12.22 7.99
N ARG A 220 -1.31 11.16 8.17
CA ARG A 220 -2.77 11.27 8.34
C ARG A 220 -3.16 12.03 9.61
N GLU A 221 -2.40 11.84 10.68
CA GLU A 221 -2.64 12.50 11.98
C GLU A 221 -2.08 13.93 12.05
N ALA A 222 -1.45 14.40 10.97
CA ALA A 222 -0.74 15.67 10.93
C ALA A 222 0.33 15.79 12.04
N SER A 223 1.06 14.70 12.32
CA SER A 223 1.97 14.55 13.44
C SER A 223 3.43 14.68 13.01
N ASP A 224 4.24 15.37 13.82
CA ASP A 224 5.65 15.60 13.53
C ASP A 224 6.59 14.44 13.92
N ARG A 225 6.08 13.41 14.62
CA ARG A 225 6.90 12.32 15.19
C ARG A 225 7.90 11.67 14.22
N TYR A 226 7.55 11.56 12.93
CA TYR A 226 8.43 11.02 11.87
C TYR A 226 8.76 12.05 10.78
N ALA A 227 8.75 13.33 11.13
CA ALA A 227 8.98 14.42 10.19
C ALA A 227 10.33 14.31 9.48
N ALA A 228 11.42 13.89 10.15
CA ALA A 228 12.72 13.78 9.50
C ALA A 228 12.69 12.72 8.39
N SER A 229 12.08 11.58 8.67
CA SER A 229 11.90 10.47 7.73
C SER A 229 10.97 10.84 6.57
N THR A 230 9.83 11.48 6.84
CA THR A 230 8.89 11.95 5.79
C THR A 230 9.56 12.98 4.87
N HIS A 231 10.20 14.02 5.44
CA HIS A 231 10.93 15.02 4.65
C HIS A 231 12.02 14.38 3.80
N LEU A 232 12.81 13.47 4.37
CA LEU A 232 13.86 12.77 3.64
C LEU A 232 13.29 12.00 2.44
N ILE A 233 12.25 11.17 2.65
CA ILE A 233 11.69 10.32 1.59
C ILE A 233 11.09 11.14 0.46
N CYS A 234 10.31 12.18 0.77
CA CYS A 234 9.76 13.07 -0.24
C CYS A 234 10.88 13.73 -1.05
N ASN A 235 11.89 14.31 -0.39
CA ASN A 235 13.01 14.96 -1.05
C ASN A 235 13.89 14.00 -1.88
N VAL A 236 14.07 12.77 -1.42
CA VAL A 236 14.82 11.73 -2.14
C VAL A 236 14.09 11.33 -3.42
N LEU A 237 12.78 11.07 -3.33
CA LEU A 237 11.96 10.69 -4.48
C LEU A 237 11.80 11.85 -5.46
N GLU A 238 11.60 13.08 -5.01
CA GLU A 238 11.55 14.27 -5.87
C GLU A 238 12.87 14.48 -6.64
N ARG A 239 14.02 14.36 -5.96
CA ARG A 239 15.32 14.46 -6.63
C ARG A 239 15.55 13.33 -7.63
N ALA A 240 15.09 12.12 -7.32
CA ALA A 240 15.16 11.00 -8.25
C ALA A 240 14.24 11.22 -9.46
N ALA A 241 13.03 11.73 -9.25
CA ALA A 241 12.11 12.13 -10.32
C ALA A 241 12.72 13.20 -11.23
N GLY A 242 13.41 14.20 -10.66
CA GLY A 242 14.11 15.24 -11.43
C GLY A 242 15.29 14.74 -12.29
N ARG A 243 15.76 13.50 -12.08
CA ARG A 243 16.78 12.87 -12.93
C ARG A 243 16.18 12.05 -14.08
N MET A 244 14.87 11.78 -14.05
CA MET A 244 14.21 10.99 -15.08
C MET A 244 14.12 11.78 -16.39
N ARG A 245 14.43 11.10 -17.49
CA ARG A 245 14.40 11.68 -18.85
C ARG A 245 13.22 11.18 -19.67
N GLU A 246 12.58 10.12 -19.19
CA GLU A 246 11.44 9.46 -19.80
C GLU A 246 10.45 9.13 -18.70
N PRO A 247 9.13 9.11 -18.98
CA PRO A 247 8.14 8.68 -18.01
C PRO A 247 8.37 7.22 -17.62
N ALA A 248 8.04 6.85 -16.39
CA ALA A 248 8.00 5.44 -16.03
C ALA A 248 6.97 4.70 -16.91
N PRO A 249 7.23 3.44 -17.31
CA PRO A 249 6.23 2.64 -17.98
C PRO A 249 5.02 2.43 -17.07
N PRO A 250 3.87 2.02 -17.64
CA PRO A 250 2.72 1.61 -16.84
C PRO A 250 3.13 0.61 -15.75
N ALA A 251 2.84 0.96 -14.50
CA ALA A 251 3.13 0.16 -13.33
C ALA A 251 1.83 -0.15 -12.58
N TYR A 252 1.75 -1.35 -12.03
CA TYR A 252 0.50 -1.92 -11.52
C TYR A 252 0.64 -2.32 -10.06
N CYS A 253 -0.47 -2.22 -9.33
CA CYS A 253 -0.61 -2.69 -7.96
C CYS A 253 -2.04 -3.16 -7.71
N ASN A 254 -2.24 -4.02 -6.71
CA ASN A 254 -3.58 -4.36 -6.23
C ASN A 254 -4.20 -3.14 -5.54
N LEU A 255 -5.48 -2.87 -5.80
CA LEU A 255 -6.22 -1.83 -5.08
C LEU A 255 -6.48 -2.22 -3.62
N SER A 256 -6.85 -3.47 -3.37
CA SER A 256 -7.34 -3.99 -2.11
C SER A 256 -6.71 -5.34 -1.75
N GLY A 257 -7.05 -5.86 -0.57
CA GLY A 257 -6.52 -7.12 -0.06
C GLY A 257 -5.13 -6.99 0.55
N GLU A 258 -4.57 -8.13 0.97
CA GLU A 258 -3.21 -8.22 1.47
C GLU A 258 -2.24 -7.66 0.41
N PHE A 259 -1.40 -6.70 0.79
CA PHE A 259 -0.48 -5.97 -0.11
C PHE A 259 -1.16 -5.03 -1.14
N GLY A 260 -2.45 -4.75 -0.99
CA GLY A 260 -3.15 -3.74 -1.79
C GLY A 260 -2.95 -2.32 -1.26
N LEU A 261 -3.14 -1.32 -2.12
CA LEU A 261 -2.99 0.11 -1.80
C LEU A 261 -3.90 0.54 -0.63
N MET A 262 -5.11 0.00 -0.54
CA MET A 262 -6.05 0.28 0.55
C MET A 262 -5.60 -0.21 1.93
N THR A 263 -4.77 -1.25 1.97
CA THR A 263 -4.26 -1.82 3.23
C THR A 263 -3.23 -0.89 3.85
N GLU A 264 -2.38 -0.29 3.01
CA GLU A 264 -1.38 0.69 3.44
C GLU A 264 -1.99 2.10 3.65
N ASP A 265 -2.99 2.45 2.84
CA ASP A 265 -3.67 3.73 2.91
C ASP A 265 -5.17 3.65 2.58
N PRO A 266 -6.05 3.80 3.59
CA PRO A 266 -7.50 3.75 3.40
C PRO A 266 -8.06 4.78 2.42
N ALA A 267 -7.32 5.85 2.08
CA ALA A 267 -7.77 6.86 1.11
C ALA A 267 -8.11 6.26 -0.26
N TRP A 268 -7.44 5.17 -0.65
CA TRP A 268 -7.69 4.44 -1.91
C TRP A 268 -9.09 3.83 -2.01
N ALA A 269 -9.80 3.66 -0.89
CA ALA A 269 -11.17 3.13 -0.86
C ALA A 269 -12.16 3.98 -1.66
N ILE A 270 -11.85 5.25 -1.93
CA ILE A 270 -12.68 6.12 -2.77
C ILE A 270 -12.90 5.55 -4.17
N LEU A 271 -11.94 4.75 -4.69
CA LEU A 271 -12.03 4.13 -6.00
C LEU A 271 -13.02 2.95 -6.06
N LEU A 272 -13.48 2.44 -4.92
CA LEU A 272 -14.51 1.38 -4.86
C LEU A 272 -15.94 1.93 -4.88
N GLY A 273 -16.12 3.25 -4.98
CA GLY A 273 -17.44 3.87 -5.03
C GLY A 273 -18.27 3.34 -6.21
N ALA A 274 -19.53 2.97 -5.95
CA ALA A 274 -20.44 2.43 -6.98
C ALA A 274 -20.63 3.35 -8.21
N ASN A 275 -20.41 4.65 -8.04
CA ASN A 275 -20.50 5.68 -9.08
C ASN A 275 -19.20 6.48 -9.16
N VAL A 276 -18.05 5.83 -8.96
CA VAL A 276 -16.75 6.50 -9.15
C VAL A 276 -16.57 6.85 -10.62
N GLU A 277 -16.22 8.10 -10.90
CA GLU A 277 -16.01 8.61 -12.26
C GLU A 277 -14.61 9.18 -12.41
N ALA A 278 -14.15 9.31 -13.65
CA ALA A 278 -12.91 9.99 -13.96
C ALA A 278 -12.88 11.41 -13.36
N GLY A 279 -11.72 11.82 -12.87
CA GLY A 279 -11.50 13.09 -12.18
C GLY A 279 -11.59 13.01 -10.66
N VAL A 280 -12.02 11.89 -10.08
CA VAL A 280 -11.91 11.67 -8.62
C VAL A 280 -10.44 11.66 -8.21
N SER A 281 -10.11 12.47 -7.19
CA SER A 281 -8.75 12.57 -6.66
C SER A 281 -8.68 12.20 -5.19
N LEU A 282 -7.53 11.69 -4.78
CA LEU A 282 -7.14 11.44 -3.38
C LEU A 282 -5.70 11.88 -3.16
N VAL A 283 -5.30 12.02 -1.90
CA VAL A 283 -3.90 12.24 -1.52
C VAL A 283 -3.42 11.01 -0.77
N SER A 284 -2.42 10.33 -1.33
CA SER A 284 -1.82 9.15 -0.71
C SER A 284 -0.96 9.57 0.48
N SER A 285 -1.14 8.95 1.63
CA SER A 285 -0.39 9.24 2.86
C SER A 285 0.87 8.37 2.98
N CYS A 286 0.96 7.28 2.22
CA CYS A 286 2.06 6.32 2.27
C CYS A 286 3.01 6.45 1.08
N ILE A 287 4.15 5.77 1.16
CA ILE A 287 4.97 5.45 -0.02
C ILE A 287 4.20 4.40 -0.81
N SER A 288 3.70 4.76 -2.00
CA SER A 288 2.95 3.82 -2.84
C SER A 288 3.89 3.07 -3.76
N LEU A 289 3.78 1.74 -3.78
CA LEU A 289 4.61 0.84 -4.59
C LEU A 289 3.80 0.27 -5.76
N ALA A 290 4.46 0.16 -6.92
CA ALA A 290 3.90 -0.48 -8.10
C ALA A 290 4.97 -1.22 -8.89
N SER A 291 4.56 -2.18 -9.72
CA SER A 291 5.47 -2.97 -10.56
C SER A 291 5.06 -2.96 -12.02
N SER A 292 6.03 -2.83 -12.92
CA SER A 292 5.83 -3.02 -14.37
C SER A 292 6.23 -4.43 -14.83
N SER A 293 6.41 -5.38 -13.90
CA SER A 293 6.86 -6.73 -14.23
C SER A 293 5.77 -7.56 -14.90
N PRO A 294 6.02 -8.14 -16.09
CA PRO A 294 5.12 -9.14 -16.67
C PRO A 294 4.93 -10.37 -15.78
N GLY A 295 5.89 -10.61 -14.88
CA GLY A 295 5.84 -11.65 -13.85
C GLY A 295 4.62 -11.53 -12.93
N ALA A 296 4.07 -10.33 -12.73
CA ALA A 296 2.90 -10.14 -11.87
C ALA A 296 1.58 -10.56 -12.53
N PHE A 297 1.55 -10.74 -13.85
CA PHE A 297 0.35 -11.13 -14.61
C PHE A 297 0.48 -12.55 -15.17
N GLN A 298 0.74 -13.54 -14.30
CA GLN A 298 0.78 -14.94 -14.74
C GLN A 298 -0.62 -15.52 -14.99
N ASP A 299 -1.63 -15.04 -14.27
CA ASP A 299 -3.00 -15.57 -14.23
C ASP A 299 -4.00 -14.50 -14.70
N PRO A 300 -4.94 -14.82 -15.63
CA PRO A 300 -6.00 -13.89 -16.05
C PRO A 300 -6.86 -13.36 -14.90
N ARG A 301 -6.93 -14.09 -13.78
CA ARG A 301 -7.74 -13.71 -12.62
C ARG A 301 -7.26 -12.45 -11.89
N GLY A 302 -6.07 -11.93 -12.19
CA GLY A 302 -5.64 -10.65 -11.62
C GLY A 302 -4.12 -10.45 -11.55
N TYR A 303 -3.69 -9.72 -10.52
CA TYR A 303 -2.31 -9.33 -10.28
C TYR A 303 -1.75 -10.10 -9.08
N SER A 304 -0.56 -10.66 -9.27
CA SER A 304 0.16 -11.42 -8.24
C SER A 304 1.30 -10.62 -7.64
N VAL A 305 1.40 -10.64 -6.32
CA VAL A 305 2.45 -9.97 -5.55
C VAL A 305 3.54 -10.98 -5.20
N PRO A 306 4.84 -10.64 -5.33
CA PRO A 306 5.91 -11.47 -4.79
C PRO A 306 5.90 -11.41 -3.26
N VAL A 307 5.71 -12.55 -2.62
CA VAL A 307 5.78 -12.72 -1.17
C VAL A 307 6.84 -13.75 -0.83
N THR A 308 7.36 -13.72 0.41
CA THR A 308 8.33 -14.72 0.88
C THR A 308 7.61 -15.73 1.78
N GLU A 309 7.47 -16.97 1.32
CA GLU A 309 6.89 -18.06 2.10
C GLU A 309 7.96 -19.13 2.33
N GLY A 310 8.25 -19.44 3.61
CA GLY A 310 9.31 -20.40 3.96
C GLY A 310 10.70 -20.02 3.44
N GLY A 311 10.98 -18.71 3.32
CA GLY A 311 12.24 -18.19 2.78
C GLY A 311 12.35 -18.25 1.25
N MET A 312 11.29 -18.67 0.55
CA MET A 312 11.26 -18.76 -0.91
C MET A 312 10.33 -17.69 -1.49
N PRO A 313 10.73 -17.00 -2.57
CA PRO A 313 9.85 -16.07 -3.25
C PRO A 313 8.75 -16.84 -3.99
N VAL A 314 7.49 -16.55 -3.67
CA VAL A 314 6.31 -17.09 -4.34
C VAL A 314 5.43 -15.95 -4.83
N LEU A 315 4.72 -16.17 -5.94
CA LEU A 315 3.76 -15.20 -6.46
C LEU A 315 2.37 -15.52 -5.91
N LYS A 316 1.84 -14.61 -5.10
CA LYS A 316 0.52 -14.75 -4.49
C LYS A 316 -0.51 -13.93 -5.26
N LEU A 317 -1.44 -14.62 -5.92
CA LEU A 317 -2.58 -13.98 -6.58
C LEU A 317 -3.52 -13.40 -5.51
N THR A 318 -3.94 -12.15 -5.69
CA THR A 318 -4.88 -11.49 -4.77
C THR A 318 -6.20 -11.25 -5.48
N ASP A 319 -7.31 -11.49 -4.78
CA ASP A 319 -8.66 -11.18 -5.24
C ASP A 319 -8.92 -9.67 -5.11
N SER A 320 -8.44 -8.89 -6.08
CA SER A 320 -8.53 -7.43 -6.08
C SER A 320 -8.66 -6.87 -7.49
N ASP A 321 -9.35 -5.74 -7.60
CA ASP A 321 -9.19 -4.87 -8.76
C ASP A 321 -7.79 -4.25 -8.77
N ILE A 322 -7.38 -3.73 -9.93
CA ILE A 322 -5.99 -3.34 -10.20
C ILE A 322 -5.92 -1.84 -10.46
N VAL A 323 -4.88 -1.19 -9.92
CA VAL A 323 -4.52 0.18 -10.25
C VAL A 323 -3.36 0.18 -11.23
N CYS A 324 -3.48 0.93 -12.33
CA CYS A 324 -2.40 1.25 -13.25
C CYS A 324 -2.02 2.72 -13.07
N PHE A 325 -0.76 2.97 -12.76
CA PHE A 325 -0.21 4.31 -12.69
C PHE A 325 0.29 4.74 -14.07
N HIS A 326 -0.37 5.74 -14.64
CA HIS A 326 0.02 6.38 -15.88
C HIS A 326 0.96 7.55 -15.58
N SER A 327 2.24 7.39 -15.91
CA SER A 327 3.24 8.44 -15.73
C SER A 327 3.34 9.34 -16.95
N THR A 328 3.49 10.64 -16.71
CA THR A 328 3.86 11.62 -17.74
C THR A 328 5.14 12.36 -17.35
N MET A 329 5.70 13.13 -18.29
CA MET A 329 6.87 13.97 -18.01
C MET A 329 6.51 15.05 -17.00
N HIS A 330 7.46 15.41 -16.13
CA HIS A 330 7.32 16.55 -15.24
C HIS A 330 7.17 17.85 -16.05
N ASP A 331 6.39 18.80 -15.57
CA ASP A 331 6.09 20.07 -16.26
C ASP A 331 6.94 21.25 -15.74
N GLY A 332 7.88 20.98 -14.84
CA GLY A 332 8.81 21.95 -14.25
C GLY A 332 8.34 22.51 -12.92
N ASP A 333 7.02 22.47 -12.67
CA ASP A 333 6.41 22.88 -11.41
C ASP A 333 5.96 21.67 -10.57
N SER A 334 5.76 20.51 -11.19
CA SER A 334 5.42 19.27 -10.47
C SER A 334 5.89 18.01 -11.21
N TYR A 335 5.94 16.90 -10.48
CA TYR A 335 6.30 15.58 -11.00
C TYR A 335 5.05 14.73 -11.21
N HIS A 336 4.98 14.05 -12.35
CA HIS A 336 3.79 13.30 -12.79
C HIS A 336 4.04 11.83 -13.09
N GLY A 337 5.13 11.28 -12.58
CA GLY A 337 5.51 9.89 -12.85
C GLY A 337 6.07 9.18 -11.63
N LEU A 338 5.97 7.85 -11.63
CA LEU A 338 6.60 7.08 -10.56
C LEU A 338 8.12 7.12 -10.68
N VAL A 339 8.79 7.02 -9.54
CA VAL A 339 10.25 6.98 -9.45
C VAL A 339 10.72 5.53 -9.51
N PRO A 340 11.68 5.16 -10.37
CA PRO A 340 12.20 3.81 -10.41
C PRO A 340 13.08 3.53 -9.17
N THR A 341 12.73 2.48 -8.43
CA THR A 341 13.40 2.06 -7.18
C THR A 341 13.90 0.62 -7.23
N GLY A 342 13.73 -0.03 -8.39
CA GLY A 342 14.32 -1.33 -8.72
C GLY A 342 14.16 -1.62 -10.20
N SER A 343 14.52 -2.83 -10.63
CA SER A 343 14.53 -3.21 -12.06
C SER A 343 13.16 -3.17 -12.72
N SER A 344 12.09 -3.35 -11.95
CA SER A 344 10.70 -3.29 -12.40
C SER A 344 9.77 -2.69 -11.36
N THR A 345 10.32 -2.12 -10.28
CA THR A 345 9.58 -1.57 -9.15
C THR A 345 9.70 -0.05 -9.14
N TYR A 346 8.60 0.59 -8.84
CA TYR A 346 8.47 2.03 -8.85
C TYR A 346 7.76 2.50 -7.59
N SER A 347 8.01 3.76 -7.23
CA SER A 347 7.53 4.34 -5.98
C SER A 347 7.03 5.76 -6.16
N LEU A 348 6.07 6.14 -5.34
CA LEU A 348 5.57 7.50 -5.20
C LEU A 348 5.77 7.97 -3.77
N PRO A 349 6.11 9.25 -3.55
CA PRO A 349 6.25 9.77 -2.21
C PRO A 349 4.89 9.85 -1.49
N PRO A 350 4.89 9.92 -0.15
CA PRO A 350 3.74 10.41 0.61
C PRO A 350 3.28 11.77 0.08
N MET A 351 2.02 12.09 0.33
CA MET A 351 1.31 13.28 -0.14
C MET A 351 1.18 13.40 -1.67
N THR A 352 1.39 12.31 -2.40
CA THR A 352 1.11 12.27 -3.83
C THR A 352 -0.39 12.42 -4.07
N THR A 353 -0.77 13.40 -4.89
CA THR A 353 -2.14 13.50 -5.40
C THR A 353 -2.30 12.47 -6.50
N VAL A 354 -3.31 11.62 -6.37
CA VAL A 354 -3.67 10.58 -7.35
C VAL A 354 -5.03 10.95 -7.92
N THR A 355 -5.16 10.96 -9.24
CA THR A 355 -6.41 11.29 -9.94
C THR A 355 -6.81 10.17 -10.88
N LEU A 356 -8.02 9.65 -10.71
CA LEU A 356 -8.59 8.64 -11.60
C LEU A 356 -8.78 9.22 -12.99
N GLU A 357 -8.16 8.61 -14.00
CA GLU A 357 -8.28 9.01 -15.40
C GLU A 357 -9.39 8.25 -16.10
N ARG A 358 -9.44 6.93 -15.90
CA ARG A 358 -10.48 6.06 -16.48
C ARG A 358 -10.59 4.74 -15.74
N ILE A 359 -11.68 4.03 -16.00
CA ILE A 359 -11.94 2.68 -15.54
C ILE A 359 -12.13 1.80 -16.77
N ASP A 360 -11.36 0.72 -16.86
CA ASP A 360 -11.58 -0.34 -17.83
C ASP A 360 -12.23 -1.53 -17.11
N GLU A 361 -13.34 -2.03 -17.67
CA GLU A 361 -14.11 -3.12 -17.05
C GLU A 361 -13.38 -4.47 -17.15
N ALA A 362 -13.76 -5.41 -16.28
CA ALA A 362 -13.21 -6.76 -16.33
C ALA A 362 -13.38 -7.37 -17.72
N ASN A 363 -12.32 -7.99 -18.24
CA ASN A 363 -12.22 -8.59 -19.57
C ASN A 363 -12.28 -7.61 -20.77
N THR A 364 -12.26 -6.28 -20.55
CA THR A 364 -12.24 -5.31 -21.67
C THR A 364 -10.87 -4.71 -21.95
N TRP A 365 -9.87 -5.00 -21.12
CA TRP A 365 -8.49 -4.53 -21.28
C TRP A 365 -7.51 -5.69 -21.31
N MET A 366 -6.31 -5.43 -21.84
CA MET A 366 -5.23 -6.39 -21.91
C MET A 366 -3.93 -5.81 -21.42
N VAL A 367 -3.12 -6.67 -20.81
CA VAL A 367 -1.75 -6.35 -20.42
C VAL A 367 -0.85 -7.55 -20.71
N PHE A 368 0.31 -7.30 -21.32
CA PHE A 368 1.25 -8.35 -21.73
C PHE A 368 0.61 -9.49 -22.55
N GLY A 369 -0.38 -9.16 -23.39
CA GLY A 369 -1.08 -10.10 -24.25
C GLY A 369 -2.16 -10.95 -23.56
N LYS A 370 -2.54 -10.62 -22.31
CA LYS A 370 -3.57 -11.33 -21.54
C LYS A 370 -4.75 -10.41 -21.26
N ALA A 371 -5.97 -10.91 -21.47
CA ALA A 371 -7.19 -10.28 -20.96
C ALA A 371 -7.32 -10.60 -19.47
N ILE A 372 -7.65 -9.60 -18.66
CA ILE A 372 -7.68 -9.71 -17.20
C ILE A 372 -9.12 -9.63 -16.69
N GLU A 373 -9.48 -10.52 -15.77
CA GLU A 373 -10.83 -10.68 -15.20
C GLU A 373 -11.15 -9.68 -14.08
N ARG A 374 -10.34 -8.62 -13.96
CA ARG A 374 -10.45 -7.57 -12.94
C ARG A 374 -10.65 -6.22 -13.58
N ARG A 375 -11.32 -5.30 -12.88
CA ARG A 375 -11.39 -3.91 -13.34
C ARG A 375 -10.02 -3.27 -13.20
N LEU A 376 -9.72 -2.34 -14.11
CA LEU A 376 -8.51 -1.53 -14.05
C LEU A 376 -8.86 -0.06 -13.81
N TYR A 377 -8.32 0.49 -12.74
CA TYR A 377 -8.33 1.92 -12.47
C TYR A 377 -7.04 2.52 -12.99
N THR A 378 -7.10 3.26 -14.10
CA THR A 378 -5.94 4.00 -14.59
C THR A 378 -5.91 5.35 -13.90
N VAL A 379 -4.81 5.65 -13.21
CA VAL A 379 -4.64 6.88 -12.43
C VAL A 379 -3.43 7.69 -12.92
N THR A 380 -3.55 9.01 -12.85
CA THR A 380 -2.43 9.94 -12.99
C THR A 380 -1.99 10.41 -11.61
N VAL A 381 -0.76 10.93 -11.52
CA VAL A 381 -0.16 11.34 -10.24
C VAL A 381 0.43 12.73 -10.34
N ALA A 382 0.46 13.44 -9.22
CA ALA A 382 1.14 14.72 -9.08
C ALA A 382 1.74 14.85 -7.67
N TYR A 383 3.02 15.18 -7.59
CA TYR A 383 3.74 15.47 -6.36
C TYR A 383 4.87 16.47 -6.61
N GLY A 384 5.52 16.91 -5.54
CA GLY A 384 6.38 18.09 -5.56
C GLY A 384 5.54 19.36 -5.42
N ALA A 385 6.07 20.34 -4.69
CA ALA A 385 5.35 21.60 -4.49
C ALA A 385 5.18 22.30 -5.84
N PRO A 386 3.95 22.65 -6.27
CA PRO A 386 3.81 23.66 -7.30
C PRO A 386 4.51 24.88 -6.75
N LYS A 387 5.55 25.36 -7.45
CA LYS A 387 6.04 26.70 -7.15
C LYS A 387 4.82 27.61 -7.18
N PRO A 388 4.61 28.45 -6.16
CA PRO A 388 3.45 29.34 -6.18
C PRO A 388 3.44 30.01 -7.53
N LEU A 389 2.34 29.83 -8.28
CA LEU A 389 2.11 30.54 -9.53
C LEU A 389 2.59 31.96 -9.28
N PRO A 390 3.54 32.51 -10.07
CA PRO A 390 4.00 33.87 -9.85
C PRO A 390 2.73 34.70 -9.74
N ALA A 391 2.49 35.25 -8.53
CA ALA A 391 1.25 35.94 -8.22
C ALA A 391 1.03 36.86 -9.41
N LYS A 392 -0.08 36.66 -10.16
CA LYS A 392 -0.35 37.40 -11.40
C LYS A 392 0.04 38.83 -11.11
N SER A 393 1.21 39.25 -11.59
CA SER A 393 1.67 40.58 -11.29
C SER A 393 0.66 41.42 -12.02
N ALA A 394 -0.12 42.19 -11.27
CA ALA A 394 -1.05 43.16 -11.83
C ALA A 394 -0.28 44.32 -12.49
N SER A 395 0.86 44.03 -13.14
CA SER A 395 1.87 45.02 -13.51
C SER A 395 2.67 44.65 -14.77
N THR A 396 2.11 43.95 -15.76
CA THR A 396 2.83 43.81 -17.05
C THR A 396 2.01 44.11 -18.30
N GLU A 397 0.71 44.32 -18.21
CA GLU A 397 -0.04 44.85 -19.38
C GLU A 397 0.12 46.38 -19.50
N ALA A 398 0.21 47.09 -18.37
CA ALA A 398 0.48 48.54 -18.36
C ALA A 398 1.96 48.88 -18.70
N ASP A 399 2.90 48.01 -18.34
CA ASP A 399 4.33 48.23 -18.60
C ASP A 399 4.72 47.78 -20.03
N ALA A 400 4.06 46.77 -20.59
CA ALA A 400 4.22 46.42 -22.01
C ALA A 400 3.70 47.52 -22.95
N LEU A 401 2.58 48.18 -22.60
CA LEU A 401 2.06 49.32 -23.35
C LEU A 401 2.97 50.57 -23.25
N LYS A 402 3.68 50.77 -22.14
CA LYS A 402 4.68 51.85 -22.00
C LYS A 402 5.97 51.56 -22.76
N ALA A 403 6.45 50.32 -22.80
CA ALA A 403 7.69 49.96 -23.50
C ALA A 403 7.55 50.03 -25.03
N ILE A 404 6.37 49.73 -25.59
CA ILE A 404 6.08 49.90 -27.02
C ILE A 404 6.01 51.39 -27.39
N ALA A 405 5.58 52.26 -26.47
CA ALA A 405 5.53 53.70 -26.68
C ALA A 405 6.91 54.40 -26.60
N SER A 406 7.93 53.78 -26.02
CA SER A 406 9.25 54.43 -25.77
C SER A 406 10.39 54.00 -26.72
N GLY A 407 10.13 53.17 -27.72
CA GLY A 407 10.99 53.01 -28.90
C GLY A 407 12.50 52.79 -28.66
N SER A 408 12.91 51.96 -27.69
CA SER A 408 14.34 51.70 -27.42
C SER A 408 14.71 50.21 -27.56
N PRO A 409 15.79 49.87 -28.30
CA PRO A 409 16.18 48.48 -28.56
C PRO A 409 17.02 47.86 -27.44
N ILE A 410 16.75 46.60 -27.13
CA ILE A 410 17.47 45.80 -26.13
C ILE A 410 18.78 45.27 -26.72
N ARG A 411 19.90 45.56 -26.02
CA ARG A 411 21.26 45.06 -26.29
C ARG A 411 21.48 43.67 -25.68
N ALA A 412 22.28 42.85 -26.36
CA ALA A 412 22.66 41.49 -25.96
C ALA A 412 24.00 41.43 -25.18
N GLY A 413 24.06 40.47 -24.25
CA GLY A 413 25.25 39.75 -23.77
C GLY A 413 25.86 40.22 -22.43
N PRO A 414 26.83 39.48 -21.84
CA PRO A 414 27.13 38.04 -21.97
C PRO A 414 27.61 37.34 -20.64
N GLU A 415 27.84 36.02 -20.76
CA GLU A 415 28.88 35.19 -20.12
C GLU A 415 28.93 34.88 -18.60
N ALA A 416 29.14 33.58 -18.34
CA ALA A 416 29.51 32.95 -17.07
C ALA A 416 31.04 32.97 -16.83
N PRO A 417 31.49 32.67 -15.60
CA PRO A 417 32.76 31.96 -15.44
C PRO A 417 32.74 30.80 -14.43
N ASN A 418 33.49 29.76 -14.80
CA ASN A 418 34.00 28.69 -13.95
C ASN A 418 35.10 29.20 -13.00
N ALA A 419 35.23 28.66 -11.78
CA ALA A 419 36.52 28.34 -11.16
C ALA A 419 36.39 27.50 -9.87
N TRP A 420 37.37 26.63 -9.70
CA TRP A 420 37.63 25.62 -8.68
C TRP A 420 37.89 26.14 -7.25
N SER A 421 37.66 25.31 -6.23
CA SER A 421 38.69 25.05 -5.20
C SER A 421 38.44 23.76 -4.40
N SER A 422 39.48 22.95 -4.36
CA SER A 422 39.73 21.79 -3.51
C SER A 422 39.95 22.17 -2.04
N ASP A 423 39.43 21.37 -1.10
CA ASP A 423 40.12 20.95 0.15
C ASP A 423 39.20 20.11 1.05
N TRP A 424 39.54 18.84 1.30
CA TRP A 424 39.15 18.14 2.54
C TRP A 424 40.13 16.99 2.88
N PRO A 425 40.42 16.70 4.17
CA PRO A 425 41.50 15.81 4.57
C PRO A 425 41.10 14.33 4.62
N SER A 426 42.15 13.53 4.44
CA SER A 426 42.32 12.08 4.57
C SER A 426 41.53 11.36 5.69
N LEU A 427 40.72 10.38 5.29
CA LEU A 427 40.35 9.23 6.11
C LEU A 427 41.12 7.99 5.65
N ARG A 428 41.75 7.29 6.61
CA ARG A 428 42.48 6.03 6.38
C ARG A 428 41.50 4.91 6.01
N PRO A 429 41.85 3.98 5.10
CA PRO A 429 40.98 2.89 4.72
C PRO A 429 41.08 1.73 5.72
N VAL A 430 39.93 1.28 6.23
CA VAL A 430 39.74 -0.10 6.69
C VAL A 430 39.23 -0.90 5.49
N ALA A 431 40.07 -1.79 4.97
CA ALA A 431 39.74 -2.80 3.98
C ALA A 431 39.93 -4.19 4.64
N PRO A 432 39.73 -5.36 3.99
CA PRO A 432 39.05 -5.67 2.72
C PRO A 432 38.23 -7.00 2.78
N ARG A 433 36.93 -7.02 2.47
CA ARG A 433 36.26 -8.31 2.12
C ARG A 433 35.27 -8.27 0.94
N ILE A 434 34.93 -7.09 0.41
CA ILE A 434 33.96 -6.97 -0.70
C ILE A 434 34.63 -6.65 -2.05
N SER A 435 35.82 -6.02 -2.03
CA SER A 435 36.63 -5.74 -3.23
C SER A 435 36.96 -7.02 -4.02
N ASP A 436 37.16 -8.13 -3.33
CA ASP A 436 37.66 -9.35 -3.96
C ASP A 436 36.52 -10.12 -4.66
N SER A 437 35.30 -10.05 -4.13
CA SER A 437 34.09 -10.58 -4.79
C SER A 437 33.73 -9.79 -6.06
N LEU A 438 33.90 -8.46 -6.03
CA LEU A 438 33.67 -7.59 -7.19
C LEU A 438 34.73 -7.79 -8.29
N LYS A 439 35.99 -8.00 -7.91
CA LYS A 439 37.07 -8.33 -8.86
C LYS A 439 36.95 -9.75 -9.42
N ALA A 440 36.38 -10.69 -8.67
CA ALA A 440 36.10 -12.04 -9.15
C ALA A 440 34.93 -12.04 -10.15
N ALA A 441 33.86 -11.31 -9.89
CA ALA A 441 32.72 -11.17 -10.80
C ALA A 441 33.10 -10.48 -12.13
N ALA A 442 33.94 -9.44 -12.08
CA ALA A 442 34.40 -8.73 -13.28
C ALA A 442 35.35 -9.57 -14.18
N ARG A 443 35.99 -10.62 -13.64
CA ARG A 443 36.87 -11.53 -14.40
C ARG A 443 36.14 -12.70 -15.06
N MET A 444 34.86 -12.89 -14.79
CA MET A 444 34.06 -14.03 -15.30
C MET A 444 33.20 -13.69 -16.52
N LEU A 445 33.31 -12.49 -17.10
CA LEU A 445 32.63 -12.15 -18.36
C LEU A 445 33.49 -12.58 -19.57
N PRO A 446 33.05 -13.53 -20.42
CA PRO A 446 33.62 -13.66 -21.76
C PRO A 446 33.00 -12.58 -22.65
N SER A 447 33.86 -11.88 -23.38
CA SER A 447 33.46 -11.01 -24.49
C SER A 447 33.04 -11.85 -25.70
N THR A 448 31.90 -12.52 -25.66
CA THR A 448 31.15 -13.00 -26.84
C THR A 448 29.76 -13.49 -26.44
N GLY A 449 28.75 -13.14 -27.24
CA GLY A 449 27.32 -13.31 -26.93
C GLY A 449 26.90 -14.75 -26.66
N GLY A 450 26.67 -15.05 -25.37
CA GLY A 450 26.08 -16.30 -24.88
C GLY A 450 24.81 -16.04 -24.08
N ASP A 451 23.85 -16.97 -24.23
CA ASP A 451 22.50 -16.96 -23.66
C ASP A 451 22.48 -16.80 -22.11
N ALA A 452 21.72 -15.80 -21.65
CA ALA A 452 21.52 -15.41 -20.25
C ALA A 452 21.00 -16.55 -19.36
N SER A 453 20.35 -17.56 -19.95
CA SER A 453 19.88 -18.77 -19.25
C SER A 453 21.02 -19.59 -18.62
N SER A 454 22.20 -19.61 -19.26
CA SER A 454 23.37 -20.36 -18.79
C SER A 454 24.05 -19.72 -17.58
N VAL A 455 24.07 -18.38 -17.54
CA VAL A 455 24.60 -17.59 -16.41
C VAL A 455 23.70 -17.75 -15.18
N TRP A 456 22.39 -17.76 -15.39
CA TRP A 456 21.39 -17.94 -14.34
C TRP A 456 21.48 -19.34 -13.69
N SER A 457 21.67 -20.38 -14.49
CA SER A 457 21.86 -21.76 -14.00
C SER A 457 23.17 -21.94 -13.21
N SER A 458 24.24 -21.24 -13.60
CA SER A 458 25.54 -21.28 -12.91
C SER A 458 25.52 -20.54 -11.56
N MET A 459 24.79 -19.42 -11.46
CA MET A 459 24.58 -18.71 -10.19
C MET A 459 23.75 -19.53 -9.18
N ILE A 460 22.68 -20.19 -9.62
CA ILE A 460 21.85 -21.04 -8.75
C ILE A 460 22.63 -22.26 -8.24
N SER A 461 23.49 -22.84 -9.07
CA SER A 461 24.37 -23.95 -8.67
C SER A 461 25.40 -23.51 -7.61
N SER A 462 25.97 -22.30 -7.77
CA SER A 462 26.92 -21.73 -6.79
C SER A 462 26.23 -21.43 -5.45
N TYR A 463 25.00 -20.90 -5.48
CA TYR A 463 24.19 -20.63 -4.29
C TYR A 463 23.80 -21.90 -3.53
N ARG A 464 23.46 -22.99 -4.24
CA ARG A 464 23.19 -24.32 -3.63
C ARG A 464 24.44 -24.95 -3.00
N SER A 465 25.63 -24.64 -3.52
CA SER A 465 26.89 -25.16 -2.95
C SER A 465 27.28 -24.48 -1.63
N ALA A 466 26.88 -23.22 -1.44
CA ALA A 466 27.14 -22.44 -0.23
C ALA A 466 26.23 -22.80 0.96
N LEU A 467 25.13 -23.51 0.72
CA LEU A 467 24.13 -23.89 1.74
C LEU A 467 24.29 -25.32 2.27
N ARG A 468 25.48 -25.94 2.17
CA ARG A 468 25.70 -27.21 2.87
C ARG A 468 25.76 -26.98 4.39
N PRO A 469 25.00 -27.76 5.19
CA PRO A 469 25.06 -27.65 6.63
C PRO A 469 26.43 -28.15 7.13
N VAL A 470 27.10 -27.33 7.93
CA VAL A 470 28.18 -27.79 8.80
C VAL A 470 27.50 -28.57 9.92
N GLY A 471 27.56 -29.90 9.84
CA GLY A 471 26.92 -30.80 10.81
C GLY A 471 27.63 -30.83 12.16
N GLY A 472 26.86 -31.20 13.19
CA GLY A 472 27.38 -31.56 14.51
C GLY A 472 26.29 -31.75 15.57
N TRP A 473 25.61 -32.90 15.53
CA TRP A 473 25.64 -33.94 16.58
C TRP A 473 25.65 -35.30 15.89
#